data_AF-A0A1F2V6C1-F1
#
_entry.id   AF-A0A1F2V6C1-F1
#
_cell.length_a   1.000
_cell.length_b   1.000
_cell.length_c   1.000
_cell.angle_alpha   90.00
_cell.angle_beta   90.00
_cell.angle_gamma   90.00
#
_symmetry.space_group_name_H-M   'P 1'
#
loop_
_entity.id
_entity.type
_entity.pdbx_description
1 polymer ?
#
loop_
_entity_poly.entity_id
_entity_poly.type
_entity_poly.pdbx_seq_one_letter_code
_entity_poly.pdbx_strand_id
1 'polypeptide(L)'
;MVDIVMYPRTAQLAFGVLFSSALIGLAACGGPSPSGSQPAPPAAANATPAAGATAEHPELGEAAAVTEDSLTTAVTTHMQAEAARQGGSLAIQDPQQQRQLHLTLTTVHREGTRKLPDGRYFACADFKGSDGHTYDLDVFMKPDLNGLTADELTIHKQDGQPRYNWTQTDGTWKREPVTPR
;
A
#
# COMPACT_ATOMS: atom_id res chain seq x y z
N MET A 1 -2.48 24.20 -17.13
CA MET A 1 -1.24 23.90 -16.41
C MET A 1 -1.62 23.00 -15.26
N VAL A 2 -1.21 21.73 -15.30
CA VAL A 2 -1.39 20.81 -14.17
C VAL A 2 -0.10 20.93 -13.38
N ASP A 3 -0.14 21.65 -12.27
CA ASP A 3 1.00 21.77 -11.37
C ASP A 3 1.30 20.39 -10.76
N ILE A 4 2.42 19.83 -11.19
CA ILE A 4 2.98 18.58 -10.70
C ILE A 4 3.45 18.85 -9.26
N VAL A 5 2.71 18.36 -8.28
CA VAL A 5 3.14 18.35 -6.88
C VAL A 5 4.23 17.29 -6.74
N MET A 6 5.48 17.67 -7.02
CA MET A 6 6.64 16.91 -6.55
C MET A 6 6.74 17.10 -5.04
N TYR A 7 6.68 16.00 -4.30
CA TYR A 7 7.10 15.98 -2.90
C TYR A 7 8.63 16.06 -2.84
N PRO A 8 9.24 17.13 -2.29
CA PRO A 8 10.67 17.15 -2.07
C PRO A 8 11.02 16.17 -0.93
N ARG A 9 12.08 15.36 -1.14
CA ARG A 9 12.75 14.59 -0.07
C ARG A 9 13.31 15.56 0.96
N THR A 10 12.58 15.82 2.04
CA THR A 10 13.06 16.68 3.12
C THR A 10 14.09 15.94 3.96
N ALA A 11 15.26 16.55 4.10
CA ALA A 11 16.40 16.07 4.87
C ALA A 11 16.04 15.83 6.35
N GLN A 12 16.50 14.68 6.86
CA GLN A 12 16.43 14.30 8.27
C GLN A 12 17.23 15.29 9.14
N LEU A 13 16.52 16.06 9.95
CA LEU A 13 17.09 16.74 11.12
C LEU A 13 16.94 15.81 12.33
N ALA A 14 18.07 15.32 12.82
CA ALA A 14 18.17 14.48 14.00
C ALA A 14 17.82 15.29 15.26
N PHE A 15 16.68 14.98 15.89
CA PHE A 15 16.40 15.38 17.27
C PHE A 15 16.83 14.26 18.21
N GLY A 16 17.87 14.54 19.00
CA GLY A 16 18.32 13.66 20.08
C GLY A 16 17.29 13.60 21.19
N VAL A 17 16.86 12.39 21.55
CA VAL A 17 16.05 12.12 22.74
C VAL A 17 16.90 11.34 23.73
N LEU A 18 17.21 11.98 24.87
CA LEU A 18 17.85 11.36 26.02
C LEU A 18 16.80 10.49 26.75
N PHE A 19 16.98 9.16 26.73
CA PHE A 19 16.19 8.23 27.52
C PHE A 19 16.86 7.97 28.86
N SER A 20 16.25 8.44 29.95
CA SER A 20 16.56 8.01 31.31
C SER A 20 15.91 6.64 31.57
N SER A 21 16.72 5.63 31.84
CA SER A 21 16.29 4.27 32.17
C SER A 21 15.89 4.16 33.65
N ALA A 22 14.74 3.55 33.92
CA ALA A 22 14.37 3.06 35.24
C ALA A 22 13.91 1.60 35.14
N LEU A 23 14.56 0.74 35.94
CA LEU A 23 14.34 -0.69 36.16
C LEU A 23 13.02 -0.97 36.88
N ILE A 24 12.39 -2.13 36.59
CA ILE A 24 11.55 -3.03 37.44
C ILE A 24 11.14 -4.18 36.49
N GLY A 25 11.20 -5.49 36.75
CA GLY A 25 11.53 -6.36 37.88
C GLY A 25 11.04 -7.77 37.45
N LEU A 26 11.93 -8.76 37.41
CA LEU A 26 11.64 -10.13 36.97
C LEU A 26 11.24 -10.99 38.18
N ALA A 27 10.07 -11.61 38.16
CA ALA A 27 9.60 -12.57 39.17
C ALA A 27 9.22 -13.91 38.50
N ALA A 28 9.43 -14.99 39.24
CA ALA A 28 9.70 -16.33 38.75
C ALA A 28 8.62 -17.38 39.05
N CYS A 29 8.81 -18.55 38.43
CA CYS A 29 8.45 -19.93 38.84
C CYS A 29 7.00 -20.47 38.68
N GLY A 30 6.91 -21.62 37.97
CA GLY A 30 6.25 -22.82 38.51
C GLY A 30 5.24 -23.56 37.63
N GLY A 31 5.50 -24.85 37.31
CA GLY A 31 4.45 -25.87 37.14
C GLY A 31 4.53 -26.79 35.89
N PRO A 32 4.53 -28.13 36.03
CA PRO A 32 4.63 -29.11 34.92
C PRO A 32 3.31 -29.81 34.51
N SER A 33 3.26 -30.31 33.24
CA SER A 33 2.63 -31.53 32.65
C SER A 33 1.27 -32.09 33.16
N PRO A 34 0.38 -32.68 32.30
CA PRO A 34 0.67 -33.99 31.66
C PRO A 34 0.04 -34.34 30.28
N SER A 35 0.76 -35.26 29.60
CA SER A 35 0.38 -36.42 28.76
C SER A 35 -1.04 -36.61 28.18
N GLY A 36 -1.09 -36.99 26.89
CA GLY A 36 -2.23 -37.65 26.23
C GLY A 36 -1.92 -38.12 24.79
N SER A 37 -1.80 -39.45 24.62
CA SER A 37 -1.48 -40.21 23.40
C SER A 37 -2.65 -40.30 22.38
N GLN A 38 -2.40 -40.18 21.06
CA GLN A 38 -2.47 -41.22 19.98
C GLN A 38 -3.63 -40.98 18.98
N PRO A 39 -3.67 -41.56 17.75
CA PRO A 39 -2.68 -41.75 16.67
C PRO A 39 -3.19 -41.23 15.27
N ALA A 40 -2.37 -41.37 14.21
CA ALA A 40 -2.71 -41.17 12.77
C ALA A 40 -3.10 -42.53 12.10
N PRO A 41 -3.22 -42.73 10.74
CA PRO A 41 -3.34 -41.89 9.50
C PRO A 41 -4.52 -42.44 8.58
N PRO A 42 -4.62 -42.38 7.21
CA PRO A 42 -3.70 -41.88 6.15
C PRO A 42 -4.28 -41.14 4.89
N ALA A 43 -3.32 -40.49 4.18
CA ALA A 43 -3.06 -40.38 2.73
C ALA A 43 -4.11 -39.90 1.69
N ALA A 44 -3.75 -38.84 0.95
CA ALA A 44 -3.65 -38.78 -0.54
C ALA A 44 -3.23 -37.34 -0.95
N ALA A 45 -2.00 -37.13 -1.42
CA ALA A 45 -1.61 -37.07 -2.85
C ALA A 45 -2.11 -35.82 -3.61
N ASN A 46 -1.22 -34.86 -3.88
CA ASN A 46 -0.67 -34.68 -5.23
C ASN A 46 0.40 -33.59 -5.30
N ALA A 47 1.51 -33.96 -5.91
CA ALA A 47 2.66 -33.13 -6.24
C ALA A 47 2.48 -32.50 -7.64
N THR A 48 3.00 -31.29 -7.80
CA THR A 48 3.36 -30.68 -9.09
C THR A 48 4.58 -31.41 -9.69
N PRO A 49 4.79 -31.39 -11.02
CA PRO A 49 5.84 -30.50 -11.53
C PRO A 49 5.60 -29.87 -12.92
N ALA A 50 6.02 -28.60 -13.00
CA ALA A 50 6.84 -27.90 -14.00
C ALA A 50 6.80 -28.20 -15.53
N ALA A 51 6.87 -27.07 -16.25
CA ALA A 51 7.71 -26.74 -17.41
C ALA A 51 7.21 -27.00 -18.84
N GLY A 52 7.14 -25.90 -19.60
CA GLY A 52 7.01 -25.85 -21.05
C GLY A 52 7.07 -24.41 -21.54
N ALA A 53 8.27 -23.83 -21.59
CA ALA A 53 8.54 -22.49 -22.07
C ALA A 53 8.58 -22.43 -23.61
N THR A 54 8.13 -21.32 -24.17
CA THR A 54 8.73 -20.78 -25.40
C THR A 54 8.70 -19.26 -25.29
N ALA A 55 9.89 -18.67 -25.29
CA ALA A 55 10.16 -17.26 -25.01
C ALA A 55 10.50 -16.54 -26.30
N GLU A 56 9.87 -15.39 -26.54
CA GLU A 56 10.36 -14.41 -27.50
C GLU A 56 10.01 -12.99 -27.04
N HIS A 57 10.95 -12.32 -26.35
CA HIS A 57 11.43 -10.95 -26.61
C HIS A 57 12.47 -10.52 -25.55
N PRO A 58 13.66 -10.03 -25.92
CA PRO A 58 14.67 -9.57 -24.97
C PRO A 58 14.64 -8.04 -24.83
N GLU A 59 14.10 -7.50 -23.73
CA GLU A 59 14.51 -6.18 -23.21
C GLU A 59 14.00 -5.99 -21.77
N LEU A 60 14.93 -5.65 -20.86
CA LEU A 60 14.72 -5.36 -19.44
C LEU A 60 14.05 -6.51 -18.66
N GLY A 61 14.89 -7.33 -18.02
CA GLY A 61 14.52 -8.56 -17.32
C GLY A 61 13.18 -8.44 -16.60
N GLU A 62 12.28 -9.37 -16.92
CA GLU A 62 10.92 -9.50 -16.41
C GLU A 62 10.84 -9.07 -14.95
N ALA A 63 10.43 -7.83 -14.72
CA ALA A 63 9.70 -7.51 -13.52
C ALA A 63 8.53 -8.50 -13.52
N ALA A 64 8.49 -9.39 -12.54
CA ALA A 64 7.43 -10.37 -12.37
C ALA A 64 6.08 -9.71 -12.69
N ALA A 65 5.26 -10.36 -13.53
CA ALA A 65 3.99 -9.79 -13.97
C ALA A 65 3.23 -9.20 -12.77
N VAL A 66 2.93 -7.89 -12.82
CA VAL A 66 2.27 -7.20 -11.72
C VAL A 66 0.85 -7.74 -11.59
N THR A 67 0.64 -8.57 -10.56
CA THR A 67 -0.68 -9.09 -10.17
C THR A 67 -1.34 -8.15 -9.17
N GLU A 68 -2.66 -8.25 -9.03
CA GLU A 68 -3.44 -7.49 -8.03
C GLU A 68 -2.88 -7.69 -6.61
N ASP A 69 -2.48 -8.92 -6.29
CA ASP A 69 -1.88 -9.27 -5.00
C ASP A 69 -0.52 -8.60 -4.81
N SER A 70 0.37 -8.68 -5.81
CA SER A 70 1.69 -8.06 -5.73
C SER A 70 1.60 -6.55 -5.59
N LEU A 71 0.65 -5.92 -6.27
CA LEU A 71 0.40 -4.49 -6.21
C LEU A 71 -0.19 -4.09 -4.85
N THR A 72 -1.17 -4.84 -4.34
CA THR A 72 -1.78 -4.62 -3.02
C THR A 72 -0.73 -4.73 -1.91
N THR A 73 0.12 -5.76 -1.97
CA THR A 73 1.24 -5.93 -1.03
C THR A 73 2.22 -4.78 -1.14
N ALA A 74 2.64 -4.40 -2.36
CA ALA A 74 3.58 -3.30 -2.55
C ALA A 74 3.04 -1.97 -2.01
N VAL A 75 1.78 -1.64 -2.28
CA VAL A 75 1.10 -0.46 -1.75
C VAL A 75 1.04 -0.51 -0.23
N THR A 76 0.60 -1.63 0.35
CA THR A 76 0.50 -1.79 1.81
C THR A 76 1.85 -1.59 2.48
N THR A 77 2.88 -2.28 1.99
CA THR A 77 4.24 -2.18 2.52
C THR A 77 4.79 -0.76 2.39
N HIS A 78 4.59 -0.11 1.24
CA HIS A 78 5.08 1.25 1.03
C HIS A 78 4.38 2.25 1.95
N MET A 79 3.04 2.19 2.05
CA MET A 79 2.26 3.09 2.91
C MET A 79 2.59 2.90 4.39
N GLN A 80 2.77 1.66 4.85
CA GLN A 80 3.18 1.38 6.24
C GLN A 80 4.59 1.89 6.53
N ALA A 81 5.53 1.69 5.60
CA ALA A 81 6.90 2.20 5.74
C ALA A 81 6.92 3.73 5.81
N GLU A 82 6.20 4.41 4.92
CA GLU A 82 6.10 5.87 4.92
C GLU A 82 5.42 6.41 6.18
N ALA A 83 4.33 5.78 6.63
CA ALA A 83 3.69 6.14 7.90
C ALA A 83 4.66 5.97 9.07
N ALA A 84 5.41 4.87 9.14
CA ALA A 84 6.41 4.65 10.19
C ALA A 84 7.53 5.70 10.18
N ARG A 85 8.01 6.11 8.99
CA ARG A 85 8.99 7.21 8.85
C ARG A 85 8.47 8.55 9.36
N GLN A 86 7.16 8.76 9.26
CA GLN A 86 6.48 9.99 9.65
C GLN A 86 5.88 9.95 11.06
N GLY A 87 6.22 8.93 11.87
CA GLY A 87 5.78 8.85 13.26
C GLY A 87 4.42 8.15 13.46
N GLY A 88 4.01 7.31 12.51
CA GLY A 88 2.85 6.41 12.61
C GLY A 88 1.64 6.81 11.75
N SER A 89 1.68 7.95 11.05
CA SER A 89 0.63 8.39 10.13
C SER A 89 1.23 9.06 8.90
N LEU A 90 0.51 9.01 7.78
CA LEU A 90 0.88 9.68 6.54
C LEU A 90 0.43 11.15 6.58
N ALA A 91 1.35 12.08 6.49
CA ALA A 91 1.05 13.50 6.39
C ALA A 91 1.00 13.92 4.92
N ILE A 92 -0.20 14.14 4.37
CA ILE A 92 -0.39 14.56 2.97
C ILE A 92 -0.98 15.96 2.88
N GLN A 93 -0.58 16.73 1.87
CA GLN A 93 -1.21 18.02 1.61
C GLN A 93 -2.46 17.82 0.74
N ASP A 94 -3.62 18.27 1.22
CA ASP A 94 -4.84 18.31 0.43
C ASP A 94 -4.88 19.63 -0.36
N PRO A 95 -4.78 19.61 -1.70
CA PRO A 95 -4.84 20.83 -2.51
C PRO A 95 -6.25 21.43 -2.59
N GLN A 96 -7.31 20.62 -2.46
CA GLN A 96 -8.70 21.11 -2.54
C GLN A 96 -9.11 21.83 -1.26
N GLN A 97 -8.64 21.36 -0.11
CA GLN A 97 -8.93 21.96 1.20
C GLN A 97 -7.81 22.86 1.72
N GLN A 98 -6.69 22.95 0.99
CA GLN A 98 -5.51 23.74 1.34
C GLN A 98 -4.99 23.49 2.76
N ARG A 99 -5.06 22.24 3.23
CA ARG A 99 -4.59 21.83 4.57
C ARG A 99 -3.86 20.50 4.54
N GLN A 100 -3.02 20.28 5.54
CA GLN A 100 -2.37 18.98 5.75
C GLN A 100 -3.33 18.01 6.44
N LEU A 101 -3.37 16.77 5.95
CA LEU A 101 -4.11 15.66 6.53
C LEU A 101 -3.12 14.68 7.16
N HIS A 102 -3.47 14.15 8.33
CA HIS A 102 -2.76 13.03 8.95
C HIS A 102 -3.63 11.79 8.81
N LEU A 103 -3.16 10.84 8.02
CA LEU A 103 -3.93 9.69 7.54
C LEU A 103 -3.33 8.37 8.03
N THR A 104 -4.18 7.50 8.56
CA THR A 104 -3.82 6.15 8.95
C THR A 104 -4.42 5.15 7.96
N LEU A 105 -3.57 4.35 7.31
CA LEU A 105 -4.01 3.30 6.40
C LEU A 105 -4.91 2.31 7.15
N THR A 106 -6.10 2.08 6.61
CA THR A 106 -7.07 1.11 7.15
C THR A 106 -7.09 -0.15 6.31
N THR A 107 -7.33 -0.02 4.99
CA THR A 107 -7.49 -1.16 4.08
C THR A 107 -7.00 -0.80 2.68
N VAL A 108 -6.43 -1.77 1.95
CA VAL A 108 -6.14 -1.63 0.51
C VAL A 108 -7.09 -2.55 -0.25
N HIS A 109 -7.79 -2.02 -1.26
CA HIS A 109 -8.78 -2.77 -2.04
C HIS A 109 -8.12 -3.55 -3.18
N ARG A 110 -8.24 -4.88 -3.19
CA ARG A 110 -7.68 -5.72 -4.27
C ARG A 110 -8.34 -5.45 -5.61
N GLU A 111 -9.67 -5.35 -5.61
CA GLU A 111 -10.51 -5.03 -6.77
C GLU A 111 -10.39 -3.57 -7.24
N GLY A 112 -9.72 -2.71 -6.46
CA GLY A 112 -9.42 -1.32 -6.78
C GLY A 112 -8.14 -1.13 -7.59
N THR A 113 -7.53 -2.23 -8.08
CA THR A 113 -6.26 -2.18 -8.79
C THR A 113 -6.44 -2.00 -10.30
N ARG A 114 -5.67 -1.11 -10.93
CA ARG A 114 -5.73 -0.87 -12.39
C ARG A 114 -4.36 -0.57 -12.97
N LYS A 115 -4.16 -0.93 -14.25
CA LYS A 115 -3.02 -0.51 -15.07
C LYS A 115 -3.40 0.74 -15.89
N LEU A 116 -2.52 1.73 -15.89
CA LEU A 116 -2.62 2.96 -16.65
C LEU A 116 -1.87 2.84 -17.99
N PRO A 117 -2.24 3.64 -19.00
CA PRO A 117 -1.62 3.61 -20.33
C PRO A 117 -0.14 4.03 -20.34
N ASP A 118 0.30 4.78 -19.33
CA ASP A 118 1.69 5.21 -19.14
C ASP A 118 2.56 4.13 -18.46
N GLY A 119 2.02 2.92 -18.26
CA GLY A 119 2.72 1.81 -17.61
C GLY A 119 2.70 1.86 -16.09
N ARG A 120 2.07 2.87 -15.47
CA ARG A 120 1.82 2.91 -14.03
C ARG A 120 0.68 1.98 -13.64
N TYR A 121 0.62 1.70 -12.35
CA TYR A 121 -0.47 0.99 -11.72
C TYR A 121 -1.05 1.86 -10.62
N PHE A 122 -2.30 1.66 -10.24
CA PHE A 122 -2.82 2.25 -9.03
C PHE A 122 -3.66 1.25 -8.24
N ALA A 123 -3.73 1.45 -6.93
CA ALA A 123 -4.66 0.76 -6.04
C ALA A 123 -5.39 1.79 -5.17
N CYS A 124 -6.71 1.63 -5.02
CA CYS A 124 -7.50 2.40 -4.05
C CYS A 124 -7.25 1.87 -2.64
N ALA A 125 -7.10 2.76 -1.68
CA ALA A 125 -6.89 2.41 -0.28
C ALA A 125 -7.67 3.36 0.64
N ASP A 126 -8.29 2.78 1.66
CA ASP A 126 -9.02 3.52 2.69
C ASP A 126 -8.07 4.00 3.79
N PHE A 127 -8.22 5.25 4.16
CA PHE A 127 -7.49 5.93 5.22
C PHE A 127 -8.46 6.58 6.20
N LYS A 128 -8.09 6.58 7.48
CA LYS A 128 -8.76 7.35 8.51
C LYS A 128 -7.98 8.62 8.80
N GLY A 129 -8.63 9.77 8.71
CA GLY A 129 -8.05 11.05 9.10
C GLY A 129 -8.14 11.28 10.61
N SER A 130 -7.15 11.98 11.16
CA SER A 130 -7.17 12.44 12.56
C SER A 130 -8.29 13.44 12.85
N ASP A 131 -8.87 14.03 11.81
CA ASP A 131 -10.03 14.92 11.84
C ASP A 131 -11.38 14.18 11.92
N GLY A 132 -11.36 12.83 11.95
CA GLY A 132 -12.55 12.00 12.05
C GLY A 132 -13.17 11.64 10.71
N HIS A 133 -12.66 12.16 9.60
CA HIS A 133 -13.13 11.85 8.25
C HIS A 133 -12.49 10.55 7.71
N THR A 134 -13.12 9.98 6.69
CA THR A 134 -12.58 8.82 5.96
C THR A 134 -12.19 9.25 4.56
N TYR A 135 -11.05 8.76 4.08
CA TYR A 135 -10.49 9.12 2.79
C TYR A 135 -10.18 7.87 1.98
N ASP A 136 -10.57 7.86 0.71
CA ASP A 136 -10.19 6.85 -0.27
C ASP A 136 -9.10 7.50 -1.14
N LEU A 137 -7.88 6.97 -1.09
CA LEU A 137 -6.74 7.48 -1.84
C LEU A 137 -6.37 6.49 -2.94
N ASP A 138 -6.15 7.00 -4.14
CA ASP A 138 -5.50 6.25 -5.20
C ASP A 138 -3.97 6.37 -5.02
N VAL A 139 -3.31 5.24 -4.78
CA VAL A 139 -1.85 5.16 -4.67
C VAL A 139 -1.28 4.68 -6.00
N PHE A 140 -0.54 5.54 -6.70
CA PHE A 140 0.07 5.23 -7.99
C PHE A 140 1.45 4.61 -7.77
N MET A 141 1.70 3.49 -8.43
CA MET A 141 2.95 2.74 -8.39
C MET A 141 3.56 2.70 -9.79
N LYS A 142 4.88 2.91 -9.86
CA LYS A 142 5.69 2.74 -11.07
C LYS A 142 6.50 1.45 -10.95
N PRO A 143 6.55 0.62 -12.00
CA PRO A 143 7.53 -0.46 -12.05
C PRO A 143 8.95 0.11 -12.16
N ASP A 144 9.87 -0.46 -11.40
CA ASP A 144 11.30 -0.15 -11.43
C ASP A 144 12.16 -1.42 -11.31
N LEU A 145 13.49 -1.27 -11.29
CA LEU A 145 14.43 -2.40 -11.21
C LEU A 145 14.30 -3.24 -9.93
N ASN A 146 13.64 -2.71 -8.90
CA ASN A 146 13.43 -3.37 -7.60
C ASN A 146 11.97 -3.81 -7.39
N GLY A 147 11.10 -3.69 -8.40
CA GLY A 147 9.70 -4.06 -8.34
C GLY A 147 8.76 -2.90 -8.58
N LEU A 148 8.00 -2.48 -7.56
CA LEU A 148 7.02 -1.39 -7.63
C LEU A 148 7.35 -0.32 -6.58
N THR A 149 7.46 0.93 -7.01
CA THR A 149 7.69 2.08 -6.14
C THR A 149 6.53 3.06 -6.24
N ALA A 150 6.08 3.62 -5.11
CA ALA A 150 5.03 4.63 -5.15
C ALA A 150 5.54 5.92 -5.79
N ASP A 151 4.70 6.49 -6.63
CA ASP A 151 4.96 7.67 -7.43
C ASP A 151 4.13 8.86 -6.96
N GLU A 152 2.84 8.63 -6.75
CA GLU A 152 1.86 9.69 -6.51
C GLU A 152 0.74 9.15 -5.61
N LEU A 153 0.17 10.03 -4.79
CA LEU A 153 -1.04 9.75 -4.02
C LEU A 153 -2.06 10.84 -4.30
N THR A 154 -3.30 10.46 -4.61
CA THR A 154 -4.40 11.41 -4.79
C THR A 154 -5.63 11.02 -4.01
N ILE A 155 -6.31 12.00 -3.44
CA ILE A 155 -7.57 11.77 -2.71
C ILE A 155 -8.69 11.57 -3.74
N HIS A 156 -9.19 10.35 -3.85
CA HIS A 156 -10.29 9.97 -4.72
C HIS A 156 -11.62 10.29 -4.07
N LYS A 157 -11.82 9.94 -2.79
CA LYS A 157 -13.05 10.23 -2.06
C LYS A 157 -12.77 10.78 -0.67
N GLN A 158 -13.70 11.60 -0.18
CA GLN A 158 -13.80 11.96 1.22
C GLN A 158 -15.21 11.66 1.73
N ASP A 159 -15.33 10.91 2.81
CA ASP A 159 -16.60 10.48 3.41
C ASP A 159 -17.56 9.87 2.38
N GLY A 160 -17.01 9.08 1.46
CA GLY A 160 -17.74 8.44 0.36
C GLY A 160 -18.07 9.36 -0.83
N GLN A 161 -17.82 10.67 -0.72
CA GLN A 161 -18.03 11.63 -1.81
C GLN A 161 -16.81 11.65 -2.75
N PRO A 162 -16.96 11.28 -4.03
CA PRO A 162 -15.86 11.32 -4.99
C PRO A 162 -15.47 12.76 -5.33
N ARG A 163 -14.16 12.98 -5.52
CA ARG A 163 -13.57 14.25 -6.00
C ARG A 163 -13.33 14.23 -7.50
N TYR A 164 -13.12 13.04 -8.07
CA TYR A 164 -13.06 12.77 -9.50
C TYR A 164 -13.61 11.36 -9.75
N ASN A 165 -13.93 11.08 -11.02
CA ASN A 165 -14.36 9.76 -11.48
C ASN A 165 -13.27 9.12 -12.33
N TRP A 166 -13.35 7.80 -12.46
CA TRP A 166 -12.57 7.02 -13.41
C TRP A 166 -13.48 6.48 -14.49
N THR A 167 -13.15 6.78 -15.75
CA THR A 167 -13.88 6.28 -16.93
C THR A 167 -12.93 5.45 -17.77
N GLN A 168 -13.40 4.30 -18.24
CA GLN A 168 -12.67 3.47 -19.19
C GLN A 168 -13.17 3.78 -20.60
N THR A 169 -12.28 4.20 -21.48
CA THR A 169 -12.55 4.43 -22.91
C THR A 169 -11.56 3.61 -23.72
N ASP A 170 -12.04 2.73 -24.59
CA ASP A 170 -11.21 1.88 -25.45
C ASP A 170 -10.15 1.08 -24.66
N GLY A 171 -10.57 0.51 -23.52
CA GLY A 171 -9.68 -0.25 -22.62
C GLY A 171 -8.75 0.61 -21.76
N THR A 172 -8.74 1.93 -21.95
CA THR A 172 -7.84 2.87 -21.25
C THR A 172 -8.57 3.63 -20.15
N TRP A 173 -8.02 3.62 -18.94
CA TRP A 173 -8.53 4.39 -17.81
C TRP A 173 -8.13 5.86 -17.87
N LYS A 174 -9.11 6.76 -17.68
CA LYS A 174 -8.91 8.22 -17.64
C LYS A 174 -9.64 8.80 -16.43
N ARG A 175 -9.01 9.79 -15.78
CA ARG A 175 -9.67 10.57 -14.72
C ARG A 175 -10.57 11.62 -15.36
N GLU A 176 -11.78 11.76 -14.83
CA GLU A 176 -12.76 12.75 -15.24
C GLU A 176 -13.24 13.57 -14.03
N PRO A 177 -13.54 14.87 -14.19
CA PRO A 177 -14.11 15.65 -13.10
C PRO A 177 -15.49 15.10 -12.70
N VAL A 178 -15.86 15.26 -11.44
CA VAL A 178 -17.25 15.00 -11.01
C VAL A 178 -18.14 16.08 -11.60
N THR A 179 -19.05 15.69 -12.49
CA THR A 179 -20.09 16.58 -12.97
C THR A 179 -21.11 16.81 -11.85
N PRO A 180 -21.33 18.08 -11.41
CA PRO A 180 -22.41 18.38 -10.49
C PRO A 180 -23.74 17.96 -11.13
N ARG A 181 -24.54 17.23 -10.36
CA ARG A 181 -25.85 16.74 -10.81
C ARG A 181 -26.91 17.84 -10.73
#